data_AF-A0A971XJI8-F1
#
_entry.id   AF-A0A971XJI8-F1
#
_cell.length_a   1.000
_cell.length_b   1.000
_cell.length_c   1.000
_cell.angle_alpha   90.00
_cell.angle_beta   90.00
_cell.angle_gamma   90.00
#
_symmetry.space_group_name_H-M   'P 1'
#
loop_
_entity.id
_entity.type
_entity.pdbx_description
1 polymer ?
#
loop_
_entity_poly.entity_id
_entity_poly.type
_entity_poly.pdbx_seq_one_letter_code
_entity_poly.pdbx_strand_id
1 'polypeptide(L)'
;DLSSVKLQSITQEVIEPIKNSEEYIICVLDQSDLSISDDFFNYDILYDIKQQITKVLEIEAPISHSLLSKRVLNAWGISRLGIRLNGYLSSIYSEMELKQTSQDGNKFYWNKDQDPLSNNTYRVPVEGDPKRNAEDLPKEEIICGIKDVLSNQVSLPNDDLIREVARLFGYTRLGGNVEQAMRMGIDYALLIGLMINKDDRFVLS
;
A
#
# COMPACT_ATOMS: atom_id res chain seq x y z
N ASP A 1 11.02 10.72 65.49
CA ASP A 1 12.06 10.10 64.67
C ASP A 1 11.46 9.84 63.31
N LEU A 2 12.02 10.50 62.30
CA LEU A 2 11.58 10.49 60.91
C LEU A 2 12.29 9.34 60.21
N SER A 3 11.55 8.33 59.75
CA SER A 3 11.90 7.36 58.69
C SER A 3 11.05 6.10 58.94
N SER A 4 10.44 5.39 57.99
CA SER A 4 10.70 5.23 56.57
C SER A 4 9.42 4.66 55.93
N VAL A 5 8.74 5.43 55.08
CA VAL A 5 7.74 4.87 54.16
C VAL A 5 8.45 4.66 52.82
N LYS A 6 8.70 3.40 52.47
CA LYS A 6 9.27 3.00 51.17
C LYS A 6 8.19 3.18 50.10
N LEU A 7 8.28 4.27 49.34
CA LEU A 7 7.52 4.46 48.12
C LEU A 7 8.04 3.46 47.08
N GLN A 8 7.24 2.45 46.76
CA GLN A 8 7.49 1.60 45.59
C GLN A 8 7.15 2.42 44.35
N SER A 9 8.17 2.75 43.56
CA SER A 9 8.05 3.36 42.25
C SER A 9 7.23 2.44 41.36
N ILE A 10 6.05 2.90 40.96
CA ILE A 10 5.24 2.26 39.92
C ILE A 10 6.00 2.47 38.62
N THR A 11 6.63 1.41 38.11
CA THR A 11 7.19 1.39 36.76
C THR A 11 6.00 1.47 35.81
N GLN A 12 5.83 2.62 35.17
CA GLN A 12 4.92 2.75 34.05
C GLN A 12 5.56 1.95 32.91
N GLU A 13 5.10 0.72 32.69
CA GLU A 13 5.39 0.01 31.46
C GLU A 13 4.88 0.89 30.33
N VAL A 14 5.82 1.52 29.62
CA VAL A 14 5.54 2.16 28.34
C VAL A 14 5.11 1.03 27.43
N ILE A 15 3.80 0.88 27.24
CA ILE A 15 3.26 0.04 26.19
C ILE A 15 3.79 0.68 24.90
N GLU A 16 4.86 0.12 24.35
CA GLU A 16 5.34 0.48 23.01
C GLU A 16 4.12 0.38 22.09
N PRO A 17 3.72 1.47 21.42
CA PRO A 17 2.60 1.40 20.49
C PRO A 17 2.94 0.33 19.46
N ILE A 18 2.01 -0.62 19.24
CA ILE A 18 2.19 -1.67 18.24
C ILE A 18 2.41 -0.97 16.90
N LYS A 19 3.66 -0.99 16.42
CA LYS A 19 4.02 -0.39 15.14
C LYS A 19 3.44 -1.25 14.04
N ASN A 20 2.33 -0.78 13.47
CA ASN A 20 1.65 -1.43 12.34
C ASN A 20 2.24 -1.00 10.98
N SER A 21 3.32 -0.20 10.98
CA SER A 21 4.04 0.16 9.77
C SER A 21 5.14 -0.85 9.42
N GLU A 22 5.19 -1.20 8.15
CA GLU A 22 6.25 -1.94 7.49
C GLU A 22 6.98 -1.04 6.48
N GLU A 23 8.18 -1.43 6.07
CA GLU A 23 8.90 -0.74 4.99
C GLU A 23 8.42 -1.26 3.63
N TYR A 24 8.14 -0.34 2.70
CA TYR A 24 7.83 -0.70 1.32
C TYR A 24 9.13 -0.97 0.56
N ILE A 25 9.38 -2.24 0.27
CA ILE A 25 10.55 -2.68 -0.50
C ILE A 25 10.19 -2.80 -1.97
N ILE A 26 11.01 -2.18 -2.84
CA ILE A 26 10.85 -2.28 -4.29
C ILE A 26 11.50 -3.58 -4.78
N CYS A 27 10.74 -4.42 -5.48
CA CYS A 27 11.26 -5.61 -6.12
C CYS A 27 12.21 -5.21 -7.25
N VAL A 28 13.42 -5.77 -7.20
CA VAL A 28 14.43 -5.65 -8.25
C VAL A 28 14.44 -6.95 -9.03
N LEU A 29 14.06 -6.87 -10.31
CA LEU A 29 14.11 -8.00 -11.24
C LEU A 29 15.40 -7.93 -12.08
N ASP A 30 15.97 -9.09 -12.36
CA ASP A 30 17.08 -9.22 -13.31
C ASP A 30 16.62 -8.80 -14.72
N GLN A 31 17.49 -8.07 -15.42
CA GLN A 31 17.23 -7.71 -16.81
C GLN A 31 17.25 -8.95 -17.69
N SER A 32 16.31 -9.02 -18.61
CA SER A 32 16.14 -10.08 -19.59
C SER A 32 16.21 -9.49 -20.99
N ASP A 33 16.86 -10.20 -21.90
CA ASP A 33 17.11 -9.70 -23.25
C ASP A 33 15.92 -10.01 -24.18
N LEU A 34 15.51 -9.01 -24.95
CA LEU A 34 14.63 -9.18 -26.11
C LEU A 34 15.43 -8.89 -27.38
N SER A 35 15.26 -9.73 -28.41
CA SER A 35 15.85 -9.41 -29.73
C SER A 35 15.07 -8.28 -30.41
N ILE A 36 13.73 -8.33 -30.33
CA ILE A 36 12.84 -7.23 -30.70
C ILE A 36 11.66 -7.12 -29.72
N SER A 37 11.01 -5.95 -29.65
CA SER A 37 9.93 -5.70 -28.68
C SER A 37 8.71 -6.63 -28.82
N ASP A 38 8.41 -7.13 -30.02
CA ASP A 38 7.29 -8.06 -30.24
C ASP A 38 7.56 -9.45 -29.64
N ASP A 39 8.83 -9.79 -29.35
CA ASP A 39 9.17 -11.08 -28.74
C ASP A 39 8.55 -11.25 -27.36
N PHE A 40 8.24 -10.15 -26.67
CA PHE A 40 7.57 -10.18 -25.36
C PHE A 40 6.23 -10.93 -25.36
N PHE A 41 5.59 -11.10 -26.53
CA PHE A 41 4.34 -11.84 -26.68
C PHE A 41 4.54 -13.33 -27.00
N ASN A 42 5.79 -13.79 -27.16
CA ASN A 42 6.11 -15.17 -27.51
C ASN A 42 5.83 -16.11 -26.34
N TYR A 43 5.34 -17.31 -26.66
CA TYR A 43 5.00 -18.33 -25.65
C TYR A 43 6.22 -18.76 -24.83
N ASP A 44 7.41 -18.78 -25.42
CA ASP A 44 8.65 -19.19 -24.76
C ASP A 44 9.03 -18.27 -23.59
N ILE A 45 8.60 -17.00 -23.63
CA ILE A 45 8.86 -15.99 -22.58
C ILE A 45 7.78 -16.01 -21.48
N LEU A 46 6.63 -16.63 -21.75
CA LEU A 46 5.49 -16.62 -20.81
C LEU A 46 5.85 -17.22 -19.45
N TYR A 47 6.69 -18.27 -19.43
CA TYR A 47 7.16 -18.88 -18.19
C TYR A 47 7.93 -17.86 -17.33
N ASP A 48 8.88 -17.14 -17.94
CA ASP A 48 9.71 -16.15 -17.24
C ASP A 48 8.87 -14.96 -16.76
N ILE A 49 7.90 -14.50 -17.56
CA ILE A 49 6.96 -13.45 -17.15
C ILE A 49 6.18 -13.90 -15.91
N LYS A 50 5.65 -15.12 -15.87
CA LYS A 50 4.91 -15.64 -14.70
C LYS A 50 5.80 -15.74 -13.45
N GLN A 51 7.07 -16.13 -13.62
CA GLN A 51 8.04 -16.15 -12.51
C GLN A 51 8.32 -14.74 -11.99
N GLN A 52 8.54 -13.77 -12.88
CA GLN A 52 8.75 -12.37 -12.50
C GLN A 52 7.53 -11.78 -11.79
N ILE A 53 6.31 -12.04 -12.27
CA ILE A 53 5.07 -11.62 -11.61
C ILE A 53 5.02 -12.17 -10.18
N THR A 54 5.32 -13.46 -10.01
CA THR A 54 5.32 -14.11 -8.70
C THR A 54 6.32 -13.45 -7.75
N LYS A 55 7.56 -13.22 -8.21
CA LYS A 55 8.61 -12.53 -7.43
C LYS A 55 8.21 -11.11 -7.02
N VAL A 56 7.55 -10.36 -7.91
CA VAL A 56 7.08 -9.01 -7.58
C VAL A 56 5.97 -9.07 -6.54
N LEU A 57 5.02 -10.00 -6.67
CA LEU A 57 3.93 -10.16 -5.69
C LEU A 57 4.46 -10.54 -4.30
N GLU A 58 5.40 -11.48 -4.22
CA GLU A 58 6.00 -11.92 -2.95
C GLU A 58 6.60 -10.76 -2.16
N ILE A 59 7.11 -9.73 -2.84
CA ILE A 59 7.78 -8.57 -2.21
C ILE A 59 6.84 -7.37 -2.07
N GLU A 60 6.08 -7.06 -3.12
CA GLU A 60 5.36 -5.79 -3.22
C GLU A 60 3.84 -5.92 -3.02
N ALA A 61 3.28 -7.11 -2.85
CA ALA A 61 1.85 -7.24 -2.58
C ALA A 61 1.46 -6.64 -1.20
N PRO A 62 0.37 -5.86 -1.10
CA PRO A 62 -0.52 -5.46 -2.19
C PRO A 62 0.09 -4.46 -3.19
N ILE A 63 -0.06 -4.73 -4.49
CA ILE A 63 0.49 -3.90 -5.58
C ILE A 63 -0.57 -3.58 -6.65
N SER A 64 -0.59 -2.34 -7.14
CA SER A 64 -1.51 -1.95 -8.22
C SER A 64 -1.17 -2.66 -9.54
N HIS A 65 -2.18 -2.85 -10.40
CA HIS A 65 -1.98 -3.42 -11.73
C HIS A 65 -0.97 -2.64 -12.57
N SER A 66 -1.06 -1.31 -12.55
CA SER A 66 -0.17 -0.42 -13.29
C SER A 66 1.27 -0.57 -12.83
N LEU A 67 1.50 -0.65 -11.51
CA LEU A 67 2.84 -0.77 -10.93
C LEU A 67 3.43 -2.17 -11.16
N LEU A 68 2.66 -3.23 -10.93
CA LEU A 68 3.08 -4.61 -11.23
C LEU A 68 3.51 -4.76 -12.70
N SER A 69 2.66 -4.27 -13.61
CA SER A 69 2.97 -4.29 -15.05
C SER A 69 4.24 -3.50 -15.38
N LYS A 70 4.46 -2.34 -14.76
CA LYS A 70 5.70 -1.58 -14.95
C LYS A 70 6.94 -2.32 -14.42
N ARG A 71 6.85 -3.01 -13.27
CA ARG A 71 7.97 -3.81 -12.74
C ARG A 71 8.40 -4.88 -13.73
N VAL A 72 7.43 -5.65 -14.23
CA VAL A 72 7.67 -6.71 -15.21
C VAL A 72 8.24 -6.12 -16.50
N LEU A 73 7.59 -5.12 -17.10
CA LEU A 73 8.04 -4.54 -18.38
C LEU A 73 9.45 -3.93 -18.31
N ASN A 74 9.79 -3.29 -17.19
CA ASN A 74 11.13 -2.73 -17.00
C ASN A 74 12.22 -3.81 -16.97
N ALA A 75 11.91 -5.04 -16.53
CA ALA A 75 12.85 -6.16 -16.59
C ALA A 75 13.20 -6.57 -18.03
N TRP A 76 12.37 -6.20 -19.00
CA TRP A 76 12.57 -6.47 -20.44
C TRP A 76 12.92 -5.21 -21.24
N GLY A 77 13.37 -4.14 -20.56
CA GLY A 77 13.72 -2.87 -21.21
C GLY A 77 12.53 -2.09 -21.80
N ILE A 78 11.29 -2.47 -21.48
CA ILE A 78 10.07 -1.82 -21.99
C ILE A 78 9.62 -0.74 -21.00
N SER A 79 9.70 0.52 -21.40
CA SER A 79 9.41 1.66 -20.51
C SER A 79 7.94 2.09 -20.46
N ARG A 80 7.09 1.65 -21.40
CA ARG A 80 5.71 2.14 -21.55
C ARG A 80 4.70 1.00 -21.56
N LEU A 81 3.72 1.10 -20.68
CA LEU A 81 2.55 0.23 -20.65
C LEU A 81 1.49 0.74 -21.66
N GLY A 82 1.57 0.25 -22.89
CA GLY A 82 0.56 0.52 -23.92
C GLY A 82 -0.65 -0.41 -23.81
N ILE A 83 -1.75 -0.09 -24.51
CA ILE A 83 -3.02 -0.84 -24.47
C ILE A 83 -2.82 -2.34 -24.76
N ARG A 84 -2.03 -2.69 -25.80
CA ARG A 84 -1.75 -4.08 -26.18
C ARG A 84 -1.02 -4.85 -25.08
N LEU A 85 0.02 -4.26 -24.49
CA LEU A 85 0.78 -4.85 -23.38
C LEU A 85 -0.09 -5.00 -22.13
N ASN A 86 -0.89 -3.98 -21.82
CA ASN A 86 -1.81 -3.99 -20.69
C ASN A 86 -2.86 -5.11 -20.83
N GLY A 87 -3.42 -5.29 -22.03
CA GLY A 87 -4.35 -6.39 -22.32
C GLY A 87 -3.69 -7.76 -22.18
N TYR A 88 -2.47 -7.92 -22.70
CA TYR A 88 -1.70 -9.16 -22.58
C TYR A 88 -1.38 -9.52 -21.12
N LEU A 89 -0.78 -8.59 -20.36
CA LEU A 89 -0.50 -8.80 -18.94
C LEU A 89 -1.78 -9.04 -18.12
N SER A 90 -2.87 -8.33 -18.42
CA SER A 90 -4.18 -8.59 -17.80
C SER A 90 -4.67 -10.02 -18.04
N SER A 91 -4.44 -10.58 -19.24
CA SER A 91 -4.80 -11.97 -19.53
C SER A 91 -3.96 -12.96 -18.73
N ILE A 92 -2.66 -12.70 -18.58
CA ILE A 92 -1.75 -13.51 -17.75
C ILE A 92 -2.17 -13.47 -16.28
N TYR A 93 -2.45 -12.28 -15.73
CA TYR A 93 -2.91 -12.13 -14.35
C TYR A 93 -4.23 -12.89 -14.09
N SER A 94 -5.13 -12.92 -15.09
CA SER A 94 -6.37 -13.69 -15.01
C SER A 94 -6.11 -15.19 -15.08
N GLU A 95 -5.20 -15.64 -15.94
CA GLU A 95 -4.82 -17.06 -16.06
C GLU A 95 -4.11 -17.57 -14.80
N MET A 96 -3.33 -16.72 -14.13
CA MET A 96 -2.69 -17.01 -12.85
C MET A 96 -3.65 -16.96 -11.66
N GLU A 97 -4.91 -16.55 -11.88
CA GLU A 97 -5.93 -16.41 -10.85
C GLU A 97 -5.47 -15.54 -9.66
N LEU A 98 -4.80 -14.42 -9.95
CA LEU A 98 -4.27 -13.56 -8.91
C LEU A 98 -5.38 -13.04 -7.99
N LYS A 99 -5.18 -13.19 -6.68
CA LYS A 99 -6.07 -12.61 -5.67
C LYS A 99 -6.04 -11.09 -5.83
N GLN A 100 -7.22 -10.47 -5.94
CA GLN A 100 -7.31 -9.04 -6.22
C GLN A 100 -8.45 -8.35 -5.48
N THR A 101 -8.26 -7.06 -5.21
CA THR A 101 -9.32 -6.11 -4.88
C THR A 101 -9.42 -5.04 -5.96
N SER A 102 -10.53 -4.30 -5.96
CA SER A 102 -10.74 -3.17 -6.86
C SER A 102 -11.00 -1.89 -6.07
N GLN A 103 -10.49 -0.76 -6.55
CA GLN A 103 -10.86 0.59 -6.11
C GLN A 103 -10.72 1.54 -7.31
N ASP A 104 -11.69 2.44 -7.51
CA ASP A 104 -11.67 3.43 -8.59
C ASP A 104 -11.37 2.88 -10.00
N GLY A 105 -11.84 1.66 -10.28
CA GLY A 105 -11.57 0.96 -11.55
C GLY A 105 -10.17 0.35 -11.67
N ASN A 106 -9.29 0.56 -10.70
CA ASN A 106 -7.97 -0.04 -10.61
C ASN A 106 -8.01 -1.35 -9.82
N LYS A 107 -7.19 -2.32 -10.26
CA LYS A 107 -6.99 -3.61 -9.58
C LYS A 107 -5.73 -3.56 -8.72
N PHE A 108 -5.81 -4.15 -7.54
CA PHE A 108 -4.70 -4.37 -6.64
C PHE A 108 -4.55 -5.86 -6.39
N TYR A 109 -3.34 -6.38 -6.55
CA TYR A 109 -3.01 -7.79 -6.44
C TYR A 109 -2.37 -8.10 -5.10
N TRP A 110 -2.80 -9.21 -4.50
CA TRP A 110 -2.44 -9.63 -3.15
C TRP A 110 -1.75 -10.99 -3.18
N ASN A 111 -0.89 -11.24 -2.19
CA ASN A 111 -0.44 -12.61 -1.95
C ASN A 111 -1.61 -13.48 -1.49
N LYS A 112 -1.52 -14.79 -1.73
CA LYS A 112 -2.63 -15.72 -1.48
C LYS A 112 -3.00 -15.80 0.01
N ASP A 113 -2.01 -15.65 0.87
CA ASP A 113 -2.10 -15.68 2.34
C ASP A 113 -2.53 -14.34 2.95
N GLN A 114 -2.41 -13.22 2.23
CA GLN A 114 -2.89 -11.92 2.69
C GLN A 114 -4.41 -11.82 2.54
N ASP A 115 -5.13 -11.50 3.62
CA ASP A 115 -6.55 -11.18 3.56
C ASP A 115 -6.77 -9.65 3.56
N PRO A 116 -7.29 -9.05 2.48
CA PRO A 116 -7.51 -7.62 2.38
C PRO A 116 -8.40 -7.05 3.50
N LEU A 117 -9.35 -7.83 4.02
CA LEU A 117 -10.30 -7.37 5.04
C LEU A 117 -9.74 -7.39 6.46
N SER A 118 -8.76 -8.25 6.73
CA SER A 118 -8.10 -8.36 8.04
C SER A 118 -6.65 -7.84 8.03
N ASN A 119 -6.21 -7.28 6.92
CA ASN A 119 -4.92 -6.61 6.82
C ASN A 119 -4.85 -5.46 7.85
N ASN A 120 -3.85 -5.53 8.72
CA ASN A 120 -3.69 -4.58 9.82
C ASN A 120 -2.40 -3.78 9.71
N THR A 121 -1.61 -3.99 8.65
CA THR A 121 -0.35 -3.28 8.43
C THR A 121 -0.42 -2.41 7.18
N TYR A 122 0.43 -1.38 7.16
CA TYR A 122 0.61 -0.49 6.02
C TYR A 122 2.09 -0.26 5.77
N ARG A 123 2.48 -0.10 4.50
CA ARG A 123 3.89 0.08 4.13
C ARG A 123 4.24 1.52 3.80
N VAL A 124 5.28 2.03 4.45
CA VAL A 124 5.84 3.39 4.26
C VAL A 124 7.12 3.34 3.41
N PRO A 125 7.45 4.40 2.67
CA PRO A 125 8.67 4.40 1.85
C PRO A 125 9.94 4.28 2.71
N VAL A 126 10.93 3.53 2.23
CA VAL A 126 12.29 3.53 2.78
C VAL A 126 12.95 4.89 2.52
N GLU A 127 13.77 5.36 3.45
CA GLU A 127 14.50 6.62 3.29
C GLU A 127 15.44 6.54 2.08
N GLY A 128 15.34 7.52 1.17
CA GLY A 128 16.13 7.57 -0.06
C GLY A 128 15.48 6.88 -1.26
N ASP A 129 14.51 5.98 -1.05
CA ASP A 129 13.80 5.30 -2.12
C ASP A 129 12.68 6.16 -2.72
N PRO A 130 12.32 5.93 -4.01
CA PRO A 130 11.18 6.58 -4.60
C PRO A 130 9.88 6.12 -3.94
N LYS A 131 9.04 7.08 -3.60
CA LYS A 131 7.72 6.81 -3.01
C LYS A 131 6.79 6.23 -4.07
N ARG A 132 5.87 5.36 -3.63
CA ARG A 132 4.71 4.96 -4.46
C ARG A 132 3.89 6.19 -4.85
N ASN A 133 3.34 6.19 -6.06
CA ASN A 133 2.31 7.18 -6.39
C ASN A 133 1.10 6.93 -5.51
N ALA A 134 0.34 7.98 -5.20
CA ALA A 134 -0.84 7.86 -4.35
C ALA A 134 -1.91 6.92 -4.96
N GLU A 135 -2.00 6.86 -6.29
CA GLU A 135 -2.87 5.92 -7.02
C GLU A 135 -2.44 4.45 -6.88
N ASP A 136 -1.18 4.21 -6.50
CA ASP A 136 -0.64 2.87 -6.26
C ASP A 136 -0.77 2.45 -4.78
N LEU A 137 -1.45 3.26 -3.95
CA LEU A 137 -1.80 2.90 -2.58
C LEU A 137 -3.16 2.19 -2.52
N PRO A 138 -3.22 0.94 -2.04
CA PRO A 138 -4.48 0.27 -1.78
C PRO A 138 -5.20 0.94 -0.60
N LYS A 139 -6.52 1.07 -0.70
CA LYS A 139 -7.38 1.64 0.35
C LYS A 139 -7.23 0.91 1.66
N GLU A 140 -6.95 -0.39 1.61
CA GLU A 140 -6.70 -1.26 2.76
C GLU A 140 -5.46 -0.82 3.57
N GLU A 141 -4.40 -0.32 2.91
CA GLU A 141 -3.27 0.28 3.63
C GLU A 141 -3.62 1.68 4.15
N ILE A 142 -4.39 2.47 3.38
CA ILE A 142 -4.80 3.81 3.79
C ILE A 142 -5.66 3.76 5.06
N ILE A 143 -6.61 2.81 5.18
CA ILE A 143 -7.42 2.65 6.40
C ILE A 143 -6.58 2.24 7.61
N CYS A 144 -5.53 1.43 7.41
CA CYS A 144 -4.58 1.09 8.48
C CYS A 144 -3.81 2.35 8.93
N GLY A 145 -3.41 3.20 7.98
CA GLY A 145 -2.82 4.51 8.27
C GLY A 145 -3.77 5.45 9.00
N ILE A 146 -5.05 5.52 8.60
CA ILE A 146 -6.09 6.30 9.30
C ILE A 146 -6.25 5.79 10.74
N LYS A 147 -6.31 4.47 10.94
CA LYS A 147 -6.41 3.86 12.26
C LYS A 147 -5.23 4.24 13.15
N ASP A 148 -4.02 4.21 12.61
CA ASP A 148 -2.82 4.60 13.35
C ASP A 148 -2.82 6.09 13.71
N VAL A 149 -3.14 6.96 12.75
CA VAL A 149 -3.23 8.41 12.99
C VAL A 149 -4.27 8.75 14.07
N LEU A 150 -5.48 8.18 13.98
CA LEU A 150 -6.55 8.45 14.93
C LEU A 150 -6.33 7.77 16.29
N SER A 151 -5.61 6.65 16.35
CA SER A 151 -5.20 6.06 17.64
C SER A 151 -4.25 6.97 18.42
N ASN A 152 -3.38 7.70 17.71
CA ASN A 152 -2.41 8.60 18.31
C ASN A 152 -2.98 10.00 18.61
N GLN A 153 -3.85 10.52 17.73
CA GLN A 153 -4.37 11.90 17.83
C GLN A 153 -5.81 11.98 18.39
N VAL A 154 -6.47 10.83 18.60
CA VAL A 154 -7.83 10.63 19.14
C VAL A 154 -8.95 11.16 18.24
N SER A 155 -8.80 12.38 17.74
CA SER A 155 -9.82 13.06 16.95
C SER A 155 -9.19 14.11 16.03
N LEU A 156 -9.57 14.14 14.76
CA LEU A 156 -9.06 15.12 13.79
C LEU A 156 -10.15 15.70 12.88
N PRO A 157 -10.12 17.00 12.54
CA PRO A 157 -10.86 17.55 11.40
C PRO A 157 -10.48 16.85 10.10
N ASN A 158 -11.38 16.85 9.12
CA ASN A 158 -11.16 16.20 7.81
C ASN A 158 -9.80 16.55 7.16
N ASP A 159 -9.50 17.85 7.06
CA ASP A 159 -8.31 18.30 6.34
C ASP A 159 -7.02 18.00 7.09
N ASP A 160 -7.08 17.94 8.43
CA ASP A 160 -5.94 17.53 9.25
C ASP A 160 -5.71 16.02 9.12
N LEU A 161 -6.77 15.21 9.12
CA LEU A 161 -6.66 13.77 8.90
C LEU A 161 -6.04 13.45 7.53
N ILE A 162 -6.49 14.13 6.47
CA ILE A 162 -5.90 13.99 5.13
C ILE A 162 -4.40 14.30 5.15
N ARG A 163 -4.01 15.41 5.79
CA ARG A 163 -2.60 15.83 5.88
C ARG A 163 -1.75 14.83 6.66
N GLU A 164 -2.24 14.35 7.80
CA GLU A 164 -1.49 13.43 8.67
C GLU A 164 -1.34 12.05 8.03
N VAL A 165 -2.39 11.52 7.40
CA VAL A 165 -2.30 10.23 6.69
C VAL A 165 -1.40 10.36 5.45
N ALA A 166 -1.49 11.46 4.70
CA ALA A 166 -0.57 11.69 3.57
C ALA A 166 0.90 11.75 4.03
N ARG A 167 1.16 12.42 5.16
CA ARG A 167 2.49 12.52 5.77
C ARG A 167 3.01 11.15 6.19
N LEU A 168 2.15 10.28 6.71
CA LEU A 168 2.48 8.90 7.08
C LEU A 168 3.05 8.10 5.89
N PHE A 169 2.46 8.24 4.71
CA PHE A 169 2.96 7.63 3.46
C PHE A 169 4.12 8.40 2.80
N GLY A 170 4.66 9.41 3.48
CA GLY A 170 5.81 10.18 3.04
C GLY A 170 5.49 11.32 2.06
N TYR A 171 4.22 11.65 1.81
CA TYR A 171 3.87 12.77 0.93
C TYR A 171 4.01 14.11 1.66
N THR A 172 4.87 14.98 1.14
CA THR A 172 5.11 16.32 1.70
C THR A 172 4.19 17.39 1.12
N ARG A 173 3.55 17.12 -0.03
CA ARG A 173 2.61 18.02 -0.70
C ARG A 173 1.31 17.28 -0.98
N LEU A 174 0.19 17.92 -0.67
CA LEU A 174 -1.13 17.48 -1.08
C LEU A 174 -1.43 17.98 -2.50
N GLY A 175 -1.00 17.20 -3.49
CA GLY A 175 -1.50 17.35 -4.86
C GLY A 175 -2.86 16.65 -5.03
N GLY A 176 -3.57 16.93 -6.12
CA GLY A 176 -4.91 16.37 -6.37
C GLY A 176 -4.99 14.85 -6.22
N ASN A 177 -4.03 14.10 -6.77
CA ASN A 177 -4.03 12.63 -6.69
C ASN A 177 -3.77 12.12 -5.27
N VAL A 178 -2.94 12.83 -4.48
CA VAL A 178 -2.67 12.48 -3.08
C VAL A 178 -3.92 12.71 -2.25
N GLU A 179 -4.52 13.89 -2.37
CA GLU A 179 -5.75 14.24 -1.66
C GLU A 179 -6.89 13.27 -2.00
N GLN A 180 -7.07 12.96 -3.29
CA GLN A 180 -8.08 12.01 -3.74
C GLN A 180 -7.89 10.62 -3.12
N ALA A 181 -6.66 10.10 -3.10
CA ALA A 181 -6.39 8.80 -2.49
C ALA A 181 -6.71 8.80 -0.98
N MET A 182 -6.34 9.86 -0.25
CA MET A 182 -6.63 9.96 1.18
C MET A 182 -8.14 10.06 1.44
N ARG A 183 -8.86 10.87 0.64
CA ARG A 183 -10.32 10.99 0.73
C ARG A 183 -11.01 9.66 0.45
N MET A 184 -10.58 8.93 -0.56
CA MET A 184 -11.11 7.60 -0.85
C MET A 184 -10.92 6.63 0.34
N GLY A 185 -9.76 6.68 1.02
CA GLY A 185 -9.55 5.91 2.24
C GLY A 185 -10.46 6.34 3.40
N ILE A 186 -10.69 7.64 3.58
CA ILE A 186 -11.62 8.20 4.58
C ILE A 186 -13.05 7.74 4.30
N ASP A 187 -13.51 7.86 3.06
CA ASP A 187 -14.85 7.44 2.64
C ASP A 187 -15.05 5.95 2.86
N TYR A 188 -14.04 5.13 2.54
CA TYR A 188 -14.08 3.70 2.79
C TYR A 188 -14.08 3.36 4.28
N ALA A 189 -13.27 4.07 5.10
CA ALA A 189 -13.25 3.90 6.56
C ALA A 189 -14.61 4.24 7.21
N LEU A 190 -15.29 5.27 6.73
CA LEU A 190 -16.66 5.59 7.15
C LEU A 190 -17.65 4.50 6.72
N LEU A 191 -17.56 4.03 5.47
CA LEU A 191 -18.44 3.02 4.93
C LEU A 191 -18.40 1.71 5.72
N ILE A 192 -17.20 1.27 6.13
CA ILE A 192 -17.03 0.02 6.90
C ILE A 192 -17.23 0.22 8.42
N GLY A 193 -17.52 1.44 8.87
CA GLY A 193 -17.73 1.76 10.29
C GLY A 193 -16.47 1.73 11.14
N LEU A 194 -15.28 1.88 10.54
CA LEU A 194 -14.00 1.98 11.25
C LEU A 194 -13.92 3.29 12.06
N MET A 195 -14.52 4.36 11.51
CA MET A 195 -14.55 5.67 12.15
C MET A 195 -15.91 6.34 11.93
N ILE A 196 -16.17 7.37 12.72
CA ILE A 196 -17.38 8.19 12.66
C ILE A 196 -17.03 9.66 12.71
N ASN A 197 -17.90 10.50 12.13
CA ASN A 197 -17.81 11.94 12.26
C ASN A 197 -18.64 12.41 13.47
N LYS A 198 -17.99 13.07 14.42
CA LYS A 198 -18.61 13.75 15.56
C LYS A 198 -18.20 15.23 15.51
N ASP A 199 -19.17 16.11 15.33
CA ASP A 199 -18.97 17.57 15.36
C ASP A 199 -17.82 18.04 14.45
N ASP A 200 -17.86 17.63 13.18
CA ASP A 200 -16.85 17.92 12.14
C ASP A 200 -15.46 17.32 12.38
N ARG A 201 -15.36 16.33 13.26
CA ARG A 201 -14.12 15.61 13.55
C ARG A 201 -14.30 14.10 13.42
N PHE A 202 -13.32 13.44 12.84
CA PHE A 202 -13.27 12.00 12.76
C PHE A 202 -12.66 11.40 14.03
N VAL A 203 -13.28 10.34 14.52
CA VAL A 203 -12.83 9.52 15.65
C VAL A 203 -13.03 8.05 15.30
N LEU A 204 -12.21 7.15 15.85
CA LEU A 204 -12.45 5.71 15.72
C LEU A 204 -13.81 5.34 16.37
N SER A 205 -14.52 4.42 15.73
CA SER A 205 -15.83 3.90 16.15
C SER A 205 -15.73 3.06 17.41
#